data_AF-A0A126QLW9-F1
#
_entry.id   AF-A0A126QLW9-F1
#
_cell.length_a   1.000
_cell.length_b   1.000
_cell.length_c   1.000
_cell.angle_alpha   90.00
_cell.angle_beta   90.00
_cell.angle_gamma   90.00
#
_symmetry.space_group_name_H-M   'P 1'
#
loop_
_entity.id
_entity.type
_entity.pdbx_description
1 polymer ?
#
loop_
_entity_poly.entity_id
_entity_poly.type
_entity_poly.pdbx_seq_one_letter_code
_entity_poly.pdbx_strand_id
1 'polypeptide(L)'
;MKRLAWTMAVVLLFAVLTPLGVLTVGQVDAAPGNQQLCPVMGFEINRELFTDYQGKRVYFCCPSCPPEFKKTPDTYMAAMEADGVVPEDAPAAQAEPKQRTS
;
A
#
# COMPACT_ATOMS: atom_id res chain seq x y z
N MET A 1 -41.60 -38.09 -11.02
CA MET A 1 -41.39 -37.83 -12.45
C MET A 1 -41.93 -36.47 -12.97
N LYS A 2 -42.18 -35.45 -12.11
CA LYS A 2 -42.48 -34.06 -12.56
C LYS A 2 -41.62 -32.97 -11.88
N ARG A 3 -40.83 -33.33 -10.87
CA ARG A 3 -39.97 -32.40 -10.09
C ARG A 3 -38.52 -32.35 -10.62
N LEU A 4 -38.13 -33.31 -11.46
CA LEU A 4 -36.79 -33.41 -12.04
C LEU A 4 -36.65 -32.70 -13.40
N ALA A 5 -37.76 -32.42 -14.09
CA ALA A 5 -37.72 -31.73 -15.38
C ALA A 5 -37.56 -30.20 -15.23
N TRP A 6 -37.96 -29.63 -14.08
CA TRP A 6 -37.90 -28.18 -13.88
C TRP A 6 -36.53 -27.69 -13.42
N THR A 7 -35.78 -28.51 -12.68
CA THR A 7 -34.43 -28.16 -12.22
C THR A 7 -33.40 -28.17 -13.36
N MET A 8 -33.57 -29.06 -14.35
CA MET A 8 -32.66 -29.17 -15.50
C MET A 8 -32.75 -28.00 -16.48
N ALA A 9 -33.89 -27.30 -16.55
CA ALA A 9 -34.05 -26.10 -17.40
C ALA A 9 -33.40 -24.84 -16.78
N VAL A 10 -33.32 -24.75 -15.45
CA VAL A 10 -32.72 -23.60 -14.76
C VAL A 10 -31.19 -23.65 -14.79
N VAL A 11 -30.61 -24.86 -14.73
CA VAL A 11 -29.15 -25.06 -14.78
C VAL A 11 -28.56 -24.77 -16.17
N LEU A 12 -29.32 -25.04 -17.24
CA LEU A 12 -28.86 -24.78 -18.62
C LEU A 12 -28.95 -23.31 -19.05
N LEU A 13 -29.75 -22.47 -18.37
CA LEU A 13 -29.87 -21.03 -18.67
C LEU A 13 -28.80 -20.18 -17.96
N PHE A 14 -28.13 -20.70 -16.93
CA PHE A 14 -27.03 -20.00 -16.23
C PHE A 14 -25.66 -20.16 -16.90
N ALA A 15 -25.49 -21.14 -17.80
CA ALA A 15 -24.20 -21.46 -18.41
C ALA A 15 -23.76 -20.55 -19.57
N VAL A 16 -24.59 -19.57 -19.96
CA VAL A 16 -24.31 -18.69 -21.12
C VAL A 16 -24.06 -17.21 -20.72
N LEU A 17 -24.04 -16.89 -19.41
CA LEU A 17 -23.87 -15.52 -18.92
C LEU A 17 -22.71 -15.33 -17.93
N THR A 18 -21.57 -15.99 -18.16
CA THR A 18 -20.32 -15.70 -17.42
C THR A 18 -19.28 -15.07 -18.35
N PRO A 19 -18.79 -13.86 -18.06
CA PRO A 19 -18.10 -13.00 -19.03
C PRO A 19 -16.66 -13.46 -19.28
N LEU A 20 -16.28 -13.67 -20.54
CA LEU A 20 -14.88 -13.60 -20.99
C LEU A 20 -14.47 -12.12 -20.95
N GLY A 21 -13.95 -11.62 -19.82
CA GLY A 21 -13.47 -10.24 -19.80
C GLY A 21 -13.15 -9.59 -18.47
N VAL A 22 -12.89 -10.34 -17.40
CA VAL A 22 -12.28 -9.72 -16.21
C VAL A 22 -10.78 -9.66 -16.44
N LEU A 23 -10.33 -8.58 -17.09
CA LEU A 23 -8.96 -8.09 -16.97
C LEU A 23 -8.77 -7.64 -15.53
N THR A 24 -8.27 -8.53 -14.67
CA THR A 24 -7.73 -8.12 -13.37
C THR A 24 -6.46 -7.33 -13.62
N VAL A 25 -6.62 -6.01 -13.79
CA VAL A 25 -5.52 -5.05 -13.65
C VAL A 25 -4.91 -5.30 -12.27
N GLY A 26 -3.61 -5.60 -12.25
CA GLY A 26 -2.87 -5.98 -11.06
C GLY A 26 -3.09 -4.99 -9.91
N GLN A 27 -3.66 -5.49 -8.81
CA GLN A 27 -3.57 -4.83 -7.52
C GLN A 27 -2.11 -4.93 -7.05
N VAL A 28 -1.39 -3.82 -7.15
CA VAL A 28 -0.20 -3.59 -6.33
C VAL A 28 -0.69 -3.10 -4.98
N ASP A 29 -1.15 -4.04 -4.15
CA ASP A 29 -1.38 -3.75 -2.74
C ASP A 29 -0.04 -3.30 -2.14
N ALA A 30 0.09 -2.01 -1.83
CA ALA A 30 1.26 -1.47 -1.16
C ALA A 30 1.45 -2.26 0.13
N ALA A 31 2.57 -2.96 0.28
CA ALA A 31 2.79 -3.78 1.45
C ALA A 31 2.91 -2.84 2.67
N PRO A 32 2.10 -3.04 3.72
CA PRO A 32 2.15 -2.17 4.89
C PRO A 32 3.51 -2.33 5.57
N GLY A 33 4.25 -1.23 5.68
CA GLY A 33 5.50 -1.19 6.43
C GLY A 33 5.27 -1.32 7.95
N ASN A 34 6.31 -1.69 8.71
CA ASN A 34 6.26 -1.80 10.17
C ASN A 34 6.89 -0.60 10.90
N GLN A 35 7.23 0.47 10.20
CA GLN A 35 7.80 1.68 10.79
C GLN A 35 6.84 2.35 11.79
N GLN A 36 7.26 2.45 13.06
CA GLN A 36 6.54 3.18 14.12
C GLN A 36 7.29 4.42 14.62
N LEU A 37 8.62 4.43 14.47
CA LEU A 37 9.49 5.49 14.97
C LEU A 37 10.19 6.24 13.83
N CYS A 38 10.47 7.52 14.06
CA CYS A 38 11.22 8.39 13.18
C CYS A 38 12.69 7.97 13.17
N PRO A 39 13.31 7.71 12.01
CA PRO A 39 14.70 7.27 11.95
C PRO A 39 15.70 8.37 12.33
N VAL A 40 15.27 9.64 12.32
CA VAL A 40 16.13 10.78 12.66
C VAL A 40 16.20 11.00 14.17
N MET A 41 15.06 10.91 14.87
CA MET A 41 14.96 11.31 16.29
C MET A 41 14.42 10.22 17.22
N GLY A 42 13.85 9.12 16.69
CA GLY A 42 13.31 8.02 17.48
C GLY A 42 11.92 8.26 18.10
N PHE A 43 11.23 9.36 17.78
CA PHE A 43 9.86 9.63 18.23
C PHE A 43 8.80 8.97 17.33
N GLU A 44 7.55 8.86 17.81
CA GLU A 44 6.43 8.34 17.04
C GLU A 44 6.24 9.08 15.71
N ILE A 45 5.98 8.33 14.64
CA ILE A 45 5.80 8.90 13.32
C ILE A 45 4.47 9.62 13.16
N ASN A 46 4.47 10.67 12.33
CA ASN A 46 3.26 11.22 11.74
C ASN A 46 3.18 10.75 10.28
N ARG A 47 2.09 10.04 9.92
CA ARG A 47 1.88 9.50 8.56
C ARG A 47 1.69 10.57 7.49
N GLU A 48 1.49 11.83 7.88
CA GLU A 48 1.41 12.97 6.97
C GLU A 48 2.79 13.51 6.60
N LEU A 49 3.82 13.19 7.39
CA LEU A 49 5.19 13.63 7.19
C LEU A 49 6.02 12.47 6.66
N PHE A 50 6.22 12.41 5.35
CA PHE A 50 6.96 11.32 4.72
C PHE A 50 7.85 11.79 3.56
N THR A 51 8.75 10.91 3.14
CA THR A 51 9.53 11.04 1.91
C THR A 51 9.68 9.67 1.28
N ASP A 52 9.52 9.65 -0.04
CA ASP A 52 9.74 8.44 -0.83
C ASP A 52 11.22 8.38 -1.24
N TYR A 53 11.88 7.27 -0.92
CA TYR A 53 13.30 7.02 -1.17
C TYR A 53 13.50 5.56 -1.60
N GLN A 54 14.15 5.34 -2.74
CA GLN A 54 14.38 4.01 -3.33
C GLN A 54 13.12 3.12 -3.43
N GLY A 55 11.96 3.72 -3.74
CA GLY A 55 10.69 2.99 -3.83
C GLY A 55 10.09 2.61 -2.46
N LYS A 56 10.62 3.14 -1.36
CA LYS A 56 10.08 3.01 -0.01
C LYS A 56 9.60 4.37 0.51
N ARG A 57 8.50 4.39 1.26
CA ARG A 57 7.97 5.56 1.94
C ARG A 57 8.41 5.57 3.40
N VAL A 58 9.26 6.53 3.74
CA VAL A 58 9.79 6.72 5.11
C VAL A 58 8.98 7.81 5.79
N TYR A 59 8.43 7.51 6.96
CA TYR A 59 7.66 8.46 7.77
C TYR A 59 8.53 9.16 8.82
N PHE A 60 8.08 10.33 9.29
CA PHE A 60 8.81 11.16 10.24
C PHE A 60 7.91 11.72 11.32
N CYS A 61 8.50 12.08 12.46
CA CYS A 61 7.76 12.69 13.57
C CYS A 61 7.56 14.20 13.40
N CYS A 62 8.35 14.87 12.55
CA CYS A 62 8.48 16.33 12.53
C CYS A 62 8.82 16.90 11.15
N PRO A 63 8.43 18.15 10.83
CA PRO A 63 8.71 18.77 9.52
C PRO A 63 10.20 19.07 9.29
N SER A 64 11.02 19.14 10.35
CA SER A 64 12.47 19.29 10.24
C SER A 64 13.20 17.96 10.00
N CYS A 65 12.52 16.82 10.11
CA CYS A 65 13.11 15.50 9.98
C CYS A 65 13.39 15.09 8.51
N PRO A 66 12.49 15.31 7.52
CA PRO A 66 12.77 15.04 6.11
C PRO A 66 14.04 15.68 5.53
N PRO A 67 14.34 16.98 5.76
CA PRO A 67 15.57 17.56 5.23
C PRO A 67 16.83 16.97 5.89
N GLU A 68 16.76 16.54 7.16
CA GLU A 68 17.88 15.86 7.82
C GLU A 68 18.10 14.46 7.23
N PHE A 69 17.03 13.70 7.03
CA PHE A 69 17.07 12.40 6.37
C PHE A 69 17.71 12.50 4.97
N LYS A 70 17.36 13.53 4.19
CA LYS A 70 17.90 13.73 2.83
C LYS A 70 19.40 14.02 2.78
N LYS A 71 20.05 14.42 3.89
CA LYS A 71 21.51 14.62 3.92
C LYS A 71 22.26 13.30 3.88
N THR A 72 21.74 12.29 4.58
CA THR A 72 22.37 10.96 4.73
C THR A 72 21.33 9.85 4.72
N PRO A 73 20.55 9.69 3.63
CA PRO A 73 19.42 8.77 3.60
C PRO A 73 19.85 7.31 3.73
N ASP A 74 20.96 6.92 3.10
CA ASP A 74 21.48 5.55 3.16
C ASP A 74 21.83 5.12 4.59
N THR A 75 22.38 6.02 5.41
CA THR A 75 22.70 5.75 6.81
C THR A 75 21.44 5.44 7.63
N TYR A 76 20.37 6.20 7.42
CA TYR A 76 19.10 5.99 8.13
C TYR A 76 18.40 4.73 7.64
N MET A 77 18.44 4.46 6.34
CA MET A 77 17.88 3.22 5.78
C MET A 77 18.60 1.99 6.33
N ALA A 78 19.93 2.00 6.36
CA ALA A 78 20.72 0.90 6.91
C ALA A 78 20.47 0.69 8.41
N ALA A 79 20.30 1.77 9.18
CA ALA A 79 19.94 1.67 10.60
C ALA A 79 18.55 1.06 10.79
N MET A 80 17.57 1.51 10.01
CA MET A 80 16.21 0.93 10.03
C MET A 80 16.23 -0.55 9.68
N GLU A 81 16.96 -0.95 8.63
CA GLU A 81 17.11 -2.35 8.23
C GLU A 81 17.78 -3.20 9.31
N ALA A 82 18.82 -2.66 9.97
CA ALA A 82 19.49 -3.31 11.08
C ALA A 82 18.54 -3.54 12.29
N ASP A 83 17.61 -2.62 12.51
CA ASP A 83 16.57 -2.71 13.54
C ASP A 83 15.35 -3.55 13.07
N GLY A 84 15.37 -4.10 11.86
CA GLY A 84 14.25 -4.86 11.29
C GLY A 84 13.03 -3.99 10.94
N VAL A 85 13.23 -2.69 10.81
CA VAL A 85 12.22 -1.71 10.41
C VAL A 85 12.24 -1.57 8.90
N VAL A 86 11.15 -2.01 8.28
CA VAL A 86 10.89 -1.94 6.84
C VAL A 86 9.86 -0.83 6.59
N PRO A 87 10.24 0.25 5.88
CA PRO A 87 9.28 1.27 5.47
C PRO A 87 8.29 0.71 4.43
N GLU A 88 7.13 1.37 4.32
CA GLU A 88 6.06 0.98 3.38
C GLU A 88 6.55 1.11 1.93
N ASP A 89 5.99 0.33 1.00
CA ASP A 89 6.28 0.54 -0.42
C ASP A 89 5.72 1.89 -0.89
N ALA A 90 6.57 2.70 -1.53
CA ALA A 90 6.13 3.97 -2.09
C ALA A 90 5.22 3.70 -3.30
N PRO A 91 3.98 4.22 -3.32
CA PRO A 91 3.12 4.07 -4.48
C PRO A 91 3.70 4.91 -5.63
N ALA A 92 4.29 4.24 -6.63
CA ALA A 92 4.93 4.87 -7.80
C ALA A 92 3.98 5.74 -8.67
N ALA A 93 2.71 5.91 -8.28
CA ALA A 93 1.71 6.72 -8.98
C ALA A 93 0.74 7.49 -8.06
N GLN A 94 1.00 7.60 -6.75
CA GLN A 94 0.12 8.34 -5.82
C GLN A 94 0.90 9.44 -5.09
N ALA A 95 1.42 10.36 -5.90
CA ALA A 95 1.55 11.75 -5.49
C ALA A 95 0.27 12.49 -5.87
N GLU A 96 -0.88 12.10 -5.30
CA GLU A 96 -2.07 12.97 -5.27
C GLU A 96 -2.69 12.99 -3.86
N PRO A 97 -3.17 14.16 -3.42
CA PRO A 97 -3.06 14.63 -2.05
C PRO A 97 -4.34 14.33 -1.27
N LYS A 98 -4.25 13.45 -0.26
CA LYS A 98 -5.35 13.28 0.71
C LYS A 98 -5.17 14.14 1.95
N GLN A 99 -5.36 15.45 1.78
CA GLN A 99 -6.02 16.29 2.79
C GLN A 99 -6.92 17.29 2.08
N ARG A 100 -7.95 16.77 1.41
CA ARG A 100 -9.20 17.50 1.21
C ARG A 100 -10.17 17.00 2.29
N THR A 101 -10.10 17.60 3.47
CA THR A 101 -11.14 17.46 4.49
C THR A 101 -11.75 18.82 4.75
N SER A 102 -12.96 18.95 4.18
CA SER A 102 -14.06 19.92 4.39
C SER A 102 -13.76 21.42 4.50
#